data_AF-J5L099-F1
#
_entry.id   AF-J5L099-F1
#
_cell.length_a   1.000
_cell.length_b   1.000
_cell.length_c   1.000
_cell.angle_alpha   90.00
_cell.angle_beta   90.00
_cell.angle_gamma   90.00
#
_symmetry.space_group_name_H-M   'P 1'
#
loop_
_entity.id
_entity.type
_entity.pdbx_description
1 polymer ?
#
loop_
_entity_poly.entity_id
_entity_poly.type
_entity_poly.pdbx_seq_one_letter_code
_entity_poly.pdbx_strand_id
1 'polypeptide(L)' 'MLLGPYQDEPHAGIIIANLKDRAELDKILAEDVYYPDMAEYEIREFKAAMAADLSAFAGK' A
#
# COMPACT_ATOMS: atom_id res chain seq x y z
N MET A 1 0.93 8.15 -2.34
CA MET A 1 0.81 6.82 -1.72
C MET A 1 -0.03 6.98 -0.47
N LEU A 2 -1.02 6.11 -0.27
CA LEU A 2 -1.78 6.02 0.97
C LEU A 2 -1.36 4.74 1.66
N LEU A 3 -1.11 4.79 2.96
CA LEU A 3 -0.80 3.62 3.77
C LEU A 3 -1.51 3.74 5.12
N GLY A 4 -1.89 2.60 5.69
CA GLY A 4 -2.49 2.60 7.03
C GLY A 4 -2.54 1.20 7.62
N PRO A 5 -2.30 1.06 8.93
CA PRO A 5 -2.46 -0.22 9.62
C PRO A 5 -3.95 -0.61 9.67
N TYR A 6 -4.19 -1.91 9.68
CA TYR A 6 -5.52 -2.44 10.00
C TYR A 6 -5.84 -2.19 11.48
N GLN A 7 -7.13 -2.06 11.79
CA GLN A 7 -7.59 -1.85 13.18
C GLN A 7 -7.87 -3.17 13.88
N ASP A 8 -8.14 -4.22 13.11
CA ASP A 8 -8.58 -5.54 13.53
C ASP A 8 -7.51 -6.62 13.35
N GLU A 9 -6.41 -6.32 12.68
CA GLU A 9 -5.31 -7.25 12.45
C GLU A 9 -3.95 -6.65 12.88
N PRO A 10 -3.32 -7.20 13.94
CA PRO A 10 -2.02 -6.73 14.40
C PRO A 10 -0.94 -6.94 13.34
N HIS A 11 -0.03 -5.97 13.22
CA HIS A 11 1.11 -6.02 12.29
C HIS A 11 0.74 -6.13 10.79
N ALA A 12 -0.51 -5.83 10.45
CA ALA A 12 -0.99 -5.81 9.08
C ALA A 12 -1.53 -4.42 8.70
N GLY A 13 -1.65 -4.17 7.41
CA GLY A 13 -2.14 -2.91 6.88
C GLY A 13 -2.30 -2.92 5.38
N ILE A 14 -2.70 -1.78 4.83
CA ILE A 14 -2.90 -1.58 3.40
C ILE A 14 -2.01 -0.48 2.89
N ILE A 15 -1.48 -0.68 1.69
CA ILE A 15 -0.85 0.35 0.87
C ILE A 15 -1.64 0.48 -0.43
N ILE A 16 -2.02 1.71 -0.76
CA ILE A 16 -2.58 2.07 -2.07
C ILE A 16 -1.59 3.01 -2.74
N ALA A 17 -1.02 2.54 -3.85
CA ALA A 17 -0.07 3.28 -4.65
C ALA A 17 -0.60 3.48 -6.07
N ASN A 18 -0.36 4.66 -6.63
CA ASN A 18 -0.56 4.93 -8.05
C ASN A 18 0.80 4.73 -8.74
N LEU A 19 0.95 3.61 -9.43
CA LEU A 19 2.19 3.18 -10.07
C LEU A 19 1.95 2.99 -11.55
N LYS A 20 3.01 3.09 -12.35
CA LYS A 20 2.98 2.91 -13.79
C LYS A 20 2.73 1.46 -14.17
N ASP A 21 3.38 0.52 -13.48
CA ASP A 21 3.34 -0.90 -13.75
C ASP A 21 3.80 -1.72 -12.53
N ARG A 22 3.71 -3.05 -12.67
CA ARG A 22 4.12 -4.00 -11.64
C ARG A 22 5.63 -3.95 -11.33
N ALA A 23 6.47 -3.63 -12.31
CA ALA A 23 7.92 -3.57 -12.08
C ALA A 23 8.31 -2.38 -11.19
N GLU A 24 7.55 -1.30 -11.22
CA GLU A 24 7.70 -0.20 -10.25
C GLU A 24 7.35 -0.64 -8.83
N LEU A 25 6.28 -1.43 -8.66
CA LEU A 25 5.93 -2.00 -7.35
C LEU A 25 7.05 -2.92 -6.83
N ASP A 26 7.57 -3.80 -7.68
CA ASP A 26 8.61 -4.75 -7.28
C ASP A 26 9.89 -4.03 -6.83
N LYS A 27 10.22 -2.87 -7.42
CA LYS A 27 11.33 -2.02 -6.94
C LYS A 27 11.07 -1.43 -5.57
N ILE A 28 9.85 -0.92 -5.34
CA ILE A 28 9.45 -0.37 -4.03
C ILE A 28 9.51 -1.47 -2.97
N LEU A 29 9.00 -2.66 -3.26
CA LEU A 29 9.05 -3.79 -2.34
C LEU A 29 10.49 -4.24 -2.04
N ALA A 30 11.39 -4.19 -3.03
CA ALA A 30 12.81 -4.50 -2.81
C ALA A 30 13.52 -3.51 -1.86
N GLU A 31 12.96 -2.31 -1.63
CA GLU A 31 13.45 -1.33 -0.67
C GLU A 31 12.83 -1.51 0.73
N ASP A 32 11.78 -2.32 0.87
CA ASP A 32 11.13 -2.61 2.14
C ASP A 32 11.99 -3.57 2.97
N VAL A 33 12.28 -3.18 4.22
CA VAL A 33 13.08 -3.97 5.17
C VAL A 33 12.42 -5.31 5.51
N TYR A 34 11.10 -5.43 5.34
CA TYR A 34 10.37 -6.66 5.62
C TYR A 34 10.31 -7.62 4.41
N TYR A 35 10.64 -7.14 3.22
CA TYR A 35 10.66 -7.97 2.02
C TYR A 35 11.97 -8.79 1.94
N PRO A 36 11.95 -10.05 1.43
CA PRO A 36 10.78 -10.81 0.98
C PRO A 36 10.17 -11.73 2.05
N ASP A 37 10.91 -12.02 3.14
CA ASP A 37 10.61 -13.17 4.00
C ASP A 37 10.04 -12.79 5.37
N MET A 38 9.94 -11.49 5.70
CA MET A 38 9.46 -11.02 7.00
C MET A 38 8.03 -10.46 6.95
N ALA A 39 7.44 -10.34 5.76
CA ALA A 39 6.05 -9.92 5.57
C ALA A 39 5.38 -10.71 4.44
N GLU A 40 4.08 -10.95 4.59
CA GLU A 40 3.25 -11.54 3.52
C GLU A 40 2.54 -10.40 2.76
N TYR A 41 2.63 -10.44 1.42
CA TYR A 41 2.06 -9.40 0.57
C TYR A 41 0.94 -9.96 -0.32
N GLU A 42 -0.29 -9.49 -0.14
CA GLU A 42 -1.36 -9.67 -1.12
C GLU A 42 -1.41 -8.48 -2.09
N ILE A 43 -1.16 -8.75 -3.37
CA ILE A 43 -1.08 -7.70 -4.40
C ILE A 43 -2.29 -7.77 -5.33
N ARG A 44 -3.02 -6.65 -5.43
CA ARG A 44 -4.19 -6.50 -6.30
C ARG A 44 -4.07 -5.24 -7.14
N GLU A 45 -4.27 -5.37 -8.45
CA GLU A 45 -4.43 -4.23 -9.35
C GLU A 45 -5.91 -3.87 -9.45
N PHE A 46 -6.22 -2.59 -9.35
CA PHE A 46 -7.59 -2.11 -9.44
C PHE A 46 -7.65 -0.74 -10.10
N LYS A 47 -8.85 -0.40 -10.59
CA LYS A 47 -9.16 0.94 -11.09
C LYS A 47 -10.04 1.64 -10.06
N ALA A 48 -9.67 2.85 -9.68
CA ALA A 48 -10.50 3.66 -8.80
C ALA A 48 -11.84 3.97 -9.50
N ALA A 49 -12.94 3.46 -8.95
CA ALA A 49 -14.29 3.73 -9.46
C ALA A 49 -14.87 5.02 -8.86
N MET A 50 -14.62 5.26 -7.57
CA MET A 50 -15.02 6.46 -6.83
C MET A 50 -13.98 6.74 -5.75
N ALA A 51 -13.74 8.00 -5.44
CA ALA A 51 -12.87 8.43 -4.34
C ALA A 51 -13.49 9.64 -3.64
N ALA A 52 -13.45 9.65 -2.31
CA ALA A 52 -13.73 10.83 -1.51
C ALA A 52 -12.50 11.76 -1.49
N ASP A 53 -12.70 13.04 -1.18
CA ASP A 53 -11.59 13.95 -0.89
C ASP A 53 -10.96 13.58 0.46
N LEU A 54 -9.69 13.17 0.42
CA LEU A 54 -8.91 12.75 1.59
C LEU A 54 -7.93 13.82 2.06
N SER A 55 -7.96 15.02 1.50
CA SER A 55 -7.04 16.12 1.83
C SER A 55 -7.02 16.47 3.32
N ALA A 56 -8.15 16.33 4.03
CA ALA A 56 -8.28 16.59 5.46
C ALA A 56 -7.47 15.64 6.37
N PHE A 57 -6.96 14.53 5.83
CA PHE A 57 -6.21 13.50 6.57
C PHE A 57 -4.72 13.48 6.22
N ALA A 58 -4.25 14.37 5.34
CA ALA A 58 -2.84 14.44 4.99
C ALA A 58 -1.99 14.89 6.20
N GLY A 59 -1.11 14.01 6.69
CA GLY A 59 -0.12 14.31 7.74
C GLY A 59 -0.65 14.34 9.18
N LYS A 60 -1.84 13.77 9.44
CA LYS A 60 -2.35 13.53 10.80
C LYS A 60 -1.98 12.14 11.31
#